data_AF-A0A2K1L3S3-F1
#
_entry.id   AF-A0A2K1L3S3-F1
#
_cell.length_a   1.000
_cell.length_b   1.000
_cell.length_c   1.000
_cell.angle_alpha   90.00
_cell.angle_beta   90.00
_cell.angle_gamma   90.00
#
_symmetry.space_group_name_H-M   'P 1'
#
loop_
_entity.id
_entity.type
_entity.pdbx_description
1 polymer ?
#
loop_
_entity_poly.entity_id
_entity_poly.type
_entity_poly.pdbx_seq_one_letter_code
_entity_poly.pdbx_strand_id
1 'polypeptide(L)' 'IIKLKECKKLRLLSISLESLLTLATFDISYCISLKSLPNELDNVTSLTTLNIKDFQSFMSLPNELSNLTSLTNNIKR' A
#
# COMPACT_ATOMS: atom_id res chain seq x y z
N ILE A 1 -4.88 5.73 -9.27
CA ILE A 1 -3.84 6.24 -8.33
C ILE A 1 -4.52 6.48 -6.98
N ILE A 2 -3.95 5.97 -5.88
CA ILE A 2 -4.42 6.23 -4.51
C ILE A 2 -3.26 6.84 -3.71
N LYS A 3 -3.48 8.02 -3.12
CA LYS A 3 -2.50 8.73 -2.29
C LYS A 3 -3.16 9.11 -0.97
N LEU A 4 -2.70 8.50 0.12
CA LEU A 4 -3.19 8.67 1.48
C LEU A 4 -2.11 9.26 2.40
N LYS A 5 -1.17 10.01 1.83
CA LYS A 5 -0.04 10.60 2.56
C LYS A 5 -0.51 11.36 3.80
N GLU A 6 0.18 11.16 4.92
CA GLU A 6 -0.07 11.84 6.21
C GLU A 6 -1.45 11.57 6.84
N CYS A 7 -2.13 10.48 6.45
CA CYS A 7 -3.37 10.05 7.10
C CYS A 7 -3.09 9.38 8.46
N LYS A 8 -2.63 10.16 9.43
CA LYS A 8 -2.16 9.71 10.76
C LYS A 8 -3.23 9.02 11.61
N LYS A 9 -4.52 9.19 11.29
CA LYS A 9 -5.65 8.55 11.99
C LYS A 9 -6.22 7.34 11.25
N LEU A 10 -5.75 7.06 10.02
CA LEU A 10 -6.24 5.94 9.23
C LEU A 10 -5.76 4.63 9.89
N ARG A 11 -6.71 3.81 10.34
CA ARG A 11 -6.42 2.53 11.02
C ARG A 11 -6.59 1.33 10.10
N LEU A 12 -7.58 1.40 9.22
CA LEU A 12 -7.98 0.37 8.27
C LEU A 12 -8.16 1.02 6.91
N LEU A 13 -7.84 0.26 5.86
CA LEU A 13 -8.03 0.68 4.48
C LEU A 13 -8.67 -0.48 3.71
N SER A 14 -9.74 -0.17 3.00
CA SER A 14 -10.35 -1.04 1.99
C SER A 14 -10.24 -0.37 0.62
N ILE A 15 -9.96 -1.17 -0.41
CA ILE A 15 -9.85 -0.71 -1.80
C ILE A 15 -10.85 -1.54 -2.62
N SER A 16 -11.67 -0.88 -3.45
CA SER A 16 -12.61 -1.60 -4.30
C SER A 16 -11.88 -2.40 -5.38
N LEU A 17 -12.44 -3.56 -5.77
CA LEU A 17 -11.88 -4.39 -6.85
C LEU A 17 -11.67 -3.61 -8.15
N GLU A 18 -12.59 -2.71 -8.46
CA GLU A 18 -12.54 -1.85 -9.64
C GLU A 18 -11.34 -0.88 -9.59
N SER A 19 -11.03 -0.36 -8.39
CA SER A 19 -9.84 0.46 -8.18
C SER A 19 -8.56 -0.34 -8.35
N LEU A 20 -8.53 -1.59 -7.89
CA LEU A 20 -7.35 -2.46 -7.95
C LEU A 20 -6.90 -2.75 -9.38
N LEU A 21 -7.84 -2.95 -10.32
CA LEU A 21 -7.50 -3.20 -11.72
C LEU A 21 -6.73 -2.05 -12.37
N THR A 22 -6.94 -0.82 -11.90
CA THR A 22 -6.36 0.40 -12.48
C THR A 22 -5.31 1.06 -11.58
N LEU A 23 -4.99 0.44 -10.44
CA LEU A 23 -4.15 1.05 -9.42
C LEU A 23 -2.67 1.02 -9.81
N ALA A 24 -2.21 2.03 -10.54
CA ALA A 24 -0.80 2.17 -10.90
C ALA A 24 0.11 2.64 -9.74
N THR A 25 -0.42 3.46 -8.84
CA THR A 25 0.36 4.07 -7.75
C THR A 25 -0.42 4.03 -6.45
N PHE A 26 0.25 3.55 -5.40
CA PHE A 26 -0.27 3.51 -4.05
C PHE A 26 0.72 4.12 -3.07
N ASP A 27 0.32 5.20 -2.38
CA ASP A 27 1.16 5.93 -1.43
C ASP A 27 0.46 6.07 -0.08
N ILE A 28 1.05 5.49 0.95
CA ILE A 28 0.59 5.55 2.35
C ILE A 28 1.68 6.11 3.27
N SER A 29 2.57 6.93 2.73
CA SER A 29 3.64 7.56 3.51
C SER A 29 3.06 8.33 4.70
N TYR A 30 3.68 8.21 5.87
CA TYR A 30 3.30 8.88 7.12
C TYR A 30 1.92 8.44 7.69
N CYS A 31 1.35 7.32 7.25
CA CYS A 31 0.15 6.71 7.80
C CYS A 31 0.44 5.90 9.07
N ILE A 32 0.92 6.58 10.12
CA ILE A 32 1.40 5.96 11.37
C ILE A 32 0.34 5.25 12.22
N SER A 33 -0.94 5.26 11.87
CA SER A 33 -1.96 4.47 12.60
C SER A 33 -2.43 3.26 11.81
N LEU A 34 -1.96 3.09 10.58
CA LEU A 34 -2.39 2.02 9.70
C LEU A 34 -1.86 0.70 10.24
N LYS A 35 -2.77 -0.25 10.47
CA LYS A 35 -2.42 -1.53 11.09
C LYS A 35 -1.97 -2.57 10.08
N SER A 36 -2.56 -2.55 8.89
CA SER A 36 -2.32 -3.52 7.84
C SER A 36 -2.65 -2.91 6.49
N LEU A 37 -2.09 -3.51 5.44
CA LEU A 37 -2.54 -3.26 4.08
C LEU A 37 -3.83 -4.06 3.78
N PRO A 38 -4.65 -3.61 2.82
CA PRO A 38 -5.77 -4.38 2.30
C PRO A 38 -5.26 -5.67 1.64
N ASN A 39 -5.86 -6.82 1.99
CA ASN A 39 -5.53 -8.12 1.41
C ASN A 39 -5.78 -8.16 -0.11
N GLU A 40 -6.65 -7.29 -0.61
CA GLU A 40 -6.96 -7.23 -2.03
C GLU A 40 -5.76 -6.73 -2.89
N LEU A 41 -4.75 -6.11 -2.27
CA LEU A 41 -3.49 -5.76 -2.95
C LEU A 41 -2.75 -6.97 -3.52
N ASP A 42 -2.99 -8.17 -2.99
CA ASP A 42 -2.39 -9.41 -3.50
C ASP A 42 -2.78 -9.70 -4.95
N ASN A 43 -3.91 -9.17 -5.41
CA ASN A 43 -4.44 -9.37 -6.77
C ASN A 43 -4.12 -8.20 -7.73
N VAL A 44 -3.38 -7.18 -7.28
CA VAL A 44 -3.14 -5.99 -8.10
C VAL A 44 -2.00 -6.22 -9.07
N THR A 45 -2.30 -6.47 -10.33
CA THR A 45 -1.28 -6.65 -11.38
C THR A 45 -0.80 -5.33 -12.00
N SER A 46 -1.56 -4.23 -11.84
CA SER A 46 -1.27 -2.94 -12.48
C SER A 46 -0.40 -2.00 -11.63
N LEU A 47 -0.06 -2.38 -10.39
CA LEU A 47 0.72 -1.54 -9.48
C LEU A 47 2.18 -1.47 -9.92
N THR A 48 2.62 -0.28 -10.28
CA THR A 48 4.01 -0.01 -10.67
C THR A 48 4.75 0.77 -9.59
N THR A 49 4.05 1.45 -8.69
CA THR A 49 4.66 2.28 -7.65
C THR A 49 4.01 2.06 -6.29
N LEU A 50 4.81 1.66 -5.30
CA LEU A 50 4.41 1.57 -3.89
C LEU A 50 5.31 2.42 -3.00
N ASN A 51 4.73 3.42 -2.34
CA ASN A 51 5.43 4.28 -1.39
C ASN A 51 4.93 4.02 0.03
N ILE A 52 5.84 3.59 0.90
CA ILE A 52 5.56 3.37 2.33
C ILE A 52 6.73 3.99 3.10
N LYS A 53 6.46 5.08 3.81
CA LYS A 53 7.45 5.80 4.62
C LYS A 53 6.88 6.04 6.00
N ASP A 54 7.70 6.00 7.04
CA ASP A 54 7.33 6.34 8.41
C ASP A 54 6.00 5.68 8.82
N PHE A 55 5.97 4.34 8.75
CA PHE A 55 4.83 3.50 9.11
C PHE A 55 5.11 2.76 10.43
N GLN A 56 4.07 2.20 11.07
CA GLN A 56 4.25 1.53 12.36
C GLN A 56 5.18 0.34 12.26
N SER A 57 6.01 0.14 13.28
CA SER A 57 6.98 -0.96 13.33
C SER A 57 6.33 -2.33 13.28
N PHE A 58 5.10 -2.47 13.80
CA PHE A 58 4.32 -3.72 13.83
C PHE A 58 3.50 -3.99 12.57
N MET A 59 3.37 -3.02 11.65
CA MET A 59 2.68 -3.26 10.39
C MET A 59 3.55 -4.18 9.53
N SER A 60 3.05 -5.38 9.27
CA SER A 60 3.66 -6.32 8.35
C SER A 60 3.30 -5.91 6.92
N LEU A 61 4.32 -5.87 6.05
CA LEU A 61 4.10 -5.81 4.62
C LEU A 61 3.76 -7.22 4.12
N PRO A 62 2.79 -7.38 3.21
CA PRO A 62 2.52 -8.66 2.57
C PRO A 62 3.78 -9.18 1.88
N ASN A 63 4.11 -10.45 2.06
CA ASN A 63 5.19 -11.10 1.32
C ASN A 63 4.86 -11.15 -0.17
N GLU A 64 3.57 -11.14 -0.48
CA GLU A 64 2.94 -11.20 -1.80
C GLU A 64 3.23 -9.95 -2.64
N LEU A 65 3.68 -8.84 -2.03
CA LEU A 65 4.21 -7.69 -2.77
C LEU A 65 5.44 -8.07 -3.64
N SER A 66 6.11 -9.18 -3.32
CA SER A 66 7.19 -9.74 -4.13
C SER A 66 6.71 -10.33 -5.47
N ASN A 67 5.42 -10.68 -5.58
CA ASN A 67 4.82 -11.21 -6.82
C ASN A 67 4.57 -10.10 -7.85
N LEU A 68 4.69 -8.83 -7.45
CA LEU A 68 4.49 -7.68 -8.32
C LEU A 68 5.79 -7.40 -9.10
N THR A 69 6.00 -8.13 -10.18
CA THR A 69 7.24 -8.09 -10.99
C THR A 69 7.55 -6.72 -11.60
N SER A 70 6.53 -5.88 -11.79
CA SER A 70 6.68 -4.51 -12.32
C SER A 70 6.74 -3.44 -11.23
N LEU A 71 6.81 -3.83 -9.96
CA LEU A 71 6.75 -2.92 -8.83
C LEU A 71 8.08 -2.24 -8.56
N THR A 72 8.08 -0.91 -8.62
CA THR A 72 9.07 -0.09 -7.94
C THR A 72 8.56 0.24 -6.55
N ASN A 73 9.20 -0.28 -5.51
CA ASN A 73 8.85 0.04 -4.13
C ASN A 73 9.86 1.02 -3.51
N ASN A 74 9.36 1.96 -2.71
CA ASN A 74 10.15 2.84 -1.86
C ASN A 74 9.66 2.67 -0.42
N ILE A 75 10.20 1.65 0.24
CA ILE A 75 9.86 1.31 1.62
C ILE A 75 10.96 1.86 2.53
N LYS A 76 10.59 2.80 3.41
CA LYS A 76 11.47 3.34 4.45
C LYS A 76 10.74 3.28 5.79
N ARG A 77 11.41 2.75 6.80
CA ARG A 77 10.90 2.84 8.18
C ARG A 77 11.22 4.20 8.77
#